data_AF-A0A2Z4IVK9-F1
#
_entry.id   AF-A0A2Z4IVK9-F1
#
_cell.length_a   1.000
_cell.length_b   1.000
_cell.length_c   1.000
_cell.angle_alpha   90.00
_cell.angle_beta   90.00
_cell.angle_gamma   90.00
#
_symmetry.space_group_name_H-M   'P 1'
#
loop_
_entity.id
_entity.type
_entity.pdbx_description
1 polymer ?
#
loop_
_entity_poly.entity_id
_entity_poly.type
_entity_poly.pdbx_seq_one_letter_code
_entity_poly.pdbx_strand_id
1 'polypeptide(L)'
;MSASQLAALARTTEPQTMLRRFLALDAAVTGVNGLAYLAASGPLGRLLGVGSGLLLVLGAVLAAYAAAVGLLAARRHPPALPVRAVIETNLAWAVLSFVALALWLTPSTAGAVWGVLQALTVAGFALLQHVALKARQDSSE
;
A
#
# COMPACT_ATOMS: atom_id res chain seq x y z
N MET A 1 23.90 -24.70 -23.97
CA MET A 1 22.86 -24.19 -23.05
C MET A 1 21.52 -24.28 -23.75
N SER A 2 20.56 -25.02 -23.20
CA SER A 2 19.30 -25.30 -23.92
C SER A 2 18.37 -24.09 -23.90
N ALA A 3 17.63 -23.86 -24.98
CA ALA A 3 16.61 -22.80 -25.08
C ALA A 3 15.55 -22.90 -23.96
N SER A 4 15.34 -24.11 -23.43
CA SER A 4 14.48 -24.42 -22.29
C SER A 4 14.94 -23.74 -20.99
N GLN A 5 16.26 -23.63 -20.77
CA GLN A 5 16.82 -22.98 -19.57
C GLN A 5 16.67 -21.45 -19.63
N LEU A 6 16.79 -20.85 -20.82
CA LEU A 6 16.56 -19.41 -21.04
C LEU A 6 15.07 -19.05 -20.92
N ALA A 7 14.17 -19.90 -21.44
CA ALA A 7 12.72 -19.71 -21.30
C ALA A 7 12.21 -19.94 -19.86
N ALA A 8 12.94 -20.72 -19.04
CA ALA A 8 12.69 -20.89 -17.62
C ALA A 8 13.25 -19.71 -16.79
N LEU A 9 14.45 -19.21 -17.11
CA LEU A 9 15.04 -18.01 -16.49
C LEU A 9 14.22 -16.73 -16.78
N ALA A 10 13.64 -16.62 -17.97
CA ALA A 10 12.77 -15.51 -18.35
C ALA A 10 11.40 -15.53 -17.65
N ARG A 11 10.82 -16.72 -17.39
CA ARG A 11 9.53 -16.87 -16.69
C ARG A 11 9.62 -16.73 -15.17
N THR A 12 10.78 -17.01 -14.58
CA THR A 12 10.96 -17.06 -13.10
C THR A 12 11.29 -15.72 -12.45
N THR A 13 11.68 -14.70 -13.23
CA THR A 13 12.06 -13.38 -12.69
C THR A 13 10.89 -12.41 -12.59
N GLU A 14 9.84 -12.60 -13.41
CA GLU A 14 8.66 -11.72 -13.51
C GLU A 14 7.88 -11.62 -12.18
N PRO A 15 7.37 -12.73 -11.58
CA PRO A 15 6.49 -12.62 -10.41
C PRO A 15 7.16 -11.98 -9.19
N GLN A 16 8.43 -12.32 -8.95
CA GLN A 16 9.20 -11.75 -7.84
C GLN A 16 9.51 -10.26 -8.07
N THR A 17 9.85 -9.89 -9.30
CA THR A 17 10.12 -8.49 -9.65
C THR A 17 8.85 -7.65 -9.59
N MET A 18 7.71 -8.19 -10.06
CA MET A 18 6.41 -7.54 -9.96
C MET A 18 5.99 -7.33 -8.51
N LEU A 19 6.12 -8.35 -7.65
CA LEU A 19 5.80 -8.21 -6.23
C LEU A 19 6.62 -7.09 -5.57
N ARG A 20 7.93 -7.03 -5.86
CA ARG A 20 8.80 -5.97 -5.34
C ARG A 20 8.39 -4.58 -5.86
N ARG A 21 8.03 -4.47 -7.14
CA ARG A 21 7.55 -3.21 -7.73
C ARG A 21 6.24 -2.75 -7.09
N PHE A 22 5.29 -3.65 -6.86
CA PHE A 22 4.03 -3.30 -6.19
C PHE A 22 4.22 -2.91 -4.73
N LEU A 23 5.10 -3.59 -3.98
CA LEU A 23 5.48 -3.17 -2.62
C LEU A 23 6.17 -1.80 -2.63
N ALA A 24 7.08 -1.56 -3.58
CA ALA A 24 7.77 -0.28 -3.69
C ALA A 24 6.82 0.87 -4.05
N LEU A 25 5.87 0.62 -4.97
CA LEU A 25 4.87 1.60 -5.37
C LEU A 25 3.90 1.92 -4.23
N ASP A 26 3.44 0.91 -3.49
CA ASP A 26 2.64 1.08 -2.27
C ASP A 26 3.40 1.94 -1.25
N ALA A 27 4.64 1.56 -0.93
CA ALA A 27 5.48 2.32 0.00
C ALA A 27 5.67 3.78 -0.45
N ALA A 28 5.91 4.02 -1.74
CA ALA A 28 6.09 5.37 -2.27
C ALA A 28 4.81 6.21 -2.18
N VAL A 29 3.67 5.66 -2.63
CA VAL A 29 2.38 6.37 -2.61
C VAL A 29 1.93 6.63 -1.17
N THR A 30 2.00 5.61 -0.30
CA THR A 30 1.66 5.73 1.11
C THR A 30 2.59 6.68 1.84
N GLY A 31 3.90 6.65 1.53
CA GLY A 31 4.90 7.55 2.10
C GLY A 31 4.69 9.00 1.69
N VAL A 32 4.46 9.28 0.40
CA VAL A 32 4.14 10.63 -0.09
C VAL A 32 2.88 11.16 0.60
N ASN A 33 1.84 10.34 0.73
CA ASN A 33 0.61 10.74 1.42
C ASN A 33 0.86 11.02 2.92
N GLY A 34 1.59 10.14 3.61
CA GLY A 34 1.95 10.31 5.01
C GLY A 34 2.77 11.57 5.27
N LEU A 35 3.76 11.84 4.41
CA LEU A 35 4.58 13.05 4.47
C LEU A 35 3.77 14.31 4.17
N ALA A 36 2.83 14.27 3.22
CA ALA A 36 1.92 15.38 2.96
C ALA A 36 1.05 15.69 4.19
N TYR A 37 0.53 14.67 4.88
CA TYR A 37 -0.20 14.83 6.12
C TYR A 37 0.65 15.40 7.25
N LEU A 38 1.91 14.96 7.38
CA LEU A 38 2.83 15.51 8.39
C LEU A 38 3.20 16.98 8.12
N ALA A 39 3.55 17.31 6.88
CA ALA A 39 4.04 18.62 6.49
C ALA A 39 2.92 19.67 6.37
N ALA A 40 1.71 19.25 5.97
CA ALA A 40 0.61 20.15 5.64
C ALA A 40 -0.71 19.80 6.36
N SER A 41 -0.64 19.19 7.55
CA SER A 41 -1.81 18.82 8.36
C SER A 41 -2.83 19.95 8.56
N GLY A 42 -2.38 21.19 8.77
CA GLY A 42 -3.25 22.35 8.94
C GLY A 42 -4.06 22.69 7.68
N PRO A 43 -3.40 23.04 6.55
CA PRO A 43 -4.08 23.29 5.28
C PRO A 43 -4.93 22.12 4.79
N LEU A 44 -4.40 20.89 4.83
CA LEU A 44 -5.12 19.70 4.42
C LEU A 44 -6.32 19.42 5.34
N GLY A 45 -6.20 19.66 6.65
CA GLY A 45 -7.30 19.50 7.58
C GLY A 45 -8.49 20.40 7.23
N ARG A 46 -8.24 21.66 6.86
CA ARG A 46 -9.29 22.58 6.39
C ARG A 46 -9.90 22.13 5.07
N LEU A 47 -9.07 21.70 4.12
CA LEU A 47 -9.54 21.24 2.80
C LEU A 47 -10.40 19.98 2.90
N LEU A 48 -9.94 18.99 3.65
CA LEU A 48 -10.59 17.69 3.80
C LEU A 48 -11.72 17.71 4.85
N GLY A 49 -11.83 18.77 5.65
CA GLY A 49 -12.76 18.82 6.77
C GLY A 49 -12.42 17.80 7.87
N VAL A 50 -11.13 17.54 8.08
CA VAL A 50 -10.61 16.57 9.06
C VAL A 50 -9.71 17.31 10.06
N GLY A 51 -9.76 16.93 11.33
CA GLY A 51 -8.91 17.54 12.35
C GLY A 51 -7.42 17.41 12.01
N SER A 52 -6.67 18.52 12.06
CA SER A 52 -5.23 18.53 11.75
C SER A 52 -4.42 17.61 12.68
N GLY A 53 -4.83 17.49 13.95
CA GLY A 53 -4.23 16.53 14.89
C GLY A 53 -4.40 15.07 14.44
N LEU A 54 -5.58 14.71 13.94
CA LEU A 54 -5.82 13.39 13.36
C LEU A 54 -4.96 13.17 12.12
N LEU A 55 -4.89 14.16 11.21
CA LEU A 55 -4.02 14.06 10.03
C LEU A 55 -2.53 13.90 10.41
N LEU A 56 -2.05 14.58 11.46
CA LEU A 56 -0.68 14.43 11.93
C LEU A 56 -0.40 13.00 12.42
N VAL A 57 -1.31 12.44 13.23
CA VAL A 57 -1.21 11.06 13.71
C VAL A 57 -1.26 10.06 12.55
N LEU A 58 -2.22 10.23 11.63
CA LEU A 58 -2.30 9.40 10.42
C LEU A 58 -1.02 9.51 9.59
N GLY A 59 -0.51 10.72 9.39
CA GLY A 59 0.74 10.95 8.66
C GLY A 59 1.93 10.19 9.26
N ALA A 60 2.06 10.20 10.59
CA ALA A 60 3.12 9.47 11.29
C ALA A 60 2.99 7.95 11.12
N VAL A 61 1.76 7.42 11.27
CA VAL A 61 1.46 5.99 11.09
C VAL A 61 1.75 5.56 9.65
N LEU A 62 1.29 6.33 8.66
CA LEU A 62 1.50 6.04 7.24
C LEU A 62 2.99 6.11 6.86
N ALA A 63 3.73 7.09 7.40
CA ALA A 63 5.17 7.18 7.17
C ALA A 63 5.93 5.97 7.75
N ALA A 64 5.57 5.52 8.96
CA ALA A 64 6.15 4.33 9.57
C ALA A 64 5.82 3.05 8.78
N TYR A 65 4.56 2.92 8.34
CA TYR A 65 4.13 1.81 7.50
C TYR A 65 4.87 1.80 6.15
N ALA A 66 4.93 2.95 5.46
CA ALA A 66 5.66 3.09 4.20
C ALA A 66 7.14 2.73 4.34
N ALA A 67 7.79 3.11 5.45
CA ALA A 67 9.16 2.71 5.73
C ALA A 67 9.28 1.18 5.88
N ALA A 68 8.38 0.54 6.63
CA ALA A 68 8.38 -0.92 6.79
C ALA A 68 8.17 -1.66 5.45
N VAL A 69 7.21 -1.22 4.64
CA VAL A 69 6.94 -1.79 3.32
C VAL A 69 8.11 -1.54 2.36
N GLY A 70 8.71 -0.34 2.39
CA GLY A 70 9.89 0.00 1.60
C GLY A 70 11.10 -0.86 1.92
N LEU A 71 11.35 -1.12 3.22
CA LEU A 71 12.37 -2.06 3.67
C LEU A 71 12.09 -3.49 3.20
N LEU A 72 10.83 -3.91 3.17
CA LEU A 72 10.43 -5.20 2.64
C LEU A 72 10.65 -5.29 1.11
N ALA A 73 10.32 -4.24 0.36
CA ALA A 73 10.52 -4.14 -1.08
C ALA A 73 12.00 -4.13 -1.49
N ALA A 74 12.86 -3.58 -0.64
CA ALA A 74 14.31 -3.54 -0.83
C ALA A 74 14.96 -4.93 -0.76
N ARG A 75 14.31 -5.93 -0.13
CA ARG A 75 14.82 -7.30 -0.08
C ARG A 75 14.80 -7.96 -1.46
N ARG A 76 15.87 -8.69 -1.79
CA ARG A 76 15.94 -9.48 -3.03
C ARG A 76 14.80 -10.50 -3.11
N HIS A 77 14.56 -11.22 -2.02
CA HIS A 77 13.47 -12.18 -1.88
C HIS A 77 12.58 -11.78 -0.69
N PRO A 78 11.48 -11.04 -0.91
CA PRO A 78 10.56 -10.68 0.16
C PRO A 78 9.88 -11.93 0.75
N PRO A 79 10.04 -12.22 2.05
CA PRO A 79 9.40 -13.39 2.68
C PRO A 79 7.87 -13.30 2.60
N ALA A 80 7.20 -14.43 2.38
CA ALA A 80 5.75 -14.48 2.15
C ALA A 80 4.92 -13.97 3.35
N LEU A 81 5.34 -14.27 4.58
CA LEU A 81 4.61 -13.87 5.78
C LEU A 81 4.50 -12.34 5.95
N PRO A 82 5.60 -11.55 5.92
CA PRO A 82 5.50 -10.09 5.93
C PRO A 82 4.72 -9.50 4.76
N VAL A 83 4.83 -10.09 3.56
CA VAL A 83 4.05 -9.63 2.40
C VAL A 83 2.56 -9.83 2.65
N ARG A 84 2.16 -10.97 3.22
CA ARG A 84 0.78 -11.23 3.60
C ARG A 84 0.27 -10.25 4.67
N ALA A 85 1.11 -9.92 5.65
CA ALA A 85 0.77 -8.91 6.65
C ALA A 85 0.52 -7.53 6.04
N VAL A 86 1.31 -7.12 5.03
CA VAL A 86 1.10 -5.87 4.26
C VAL A 86 -0.27 -5.91 3.54
N ILE A 87 -0.57 -7.01 2.86
CA ILE A 87 -1.86 -7.20 2.16
C ILE A 87 -3.03 -7.09 3.15
N GLU A 88 -2.98 -7.82 4.26
CA GLU A 88 -4.04 -7.83 5.28
C GLU A 88 -4.19 -6.45 5.95
N THR A 89 -3.07 -5.76 6.20
CA THR A 89 -3.09 -4.39 6.74
C THR A 89 -3.74 -3.41 5.76
N ASN A 90 -3.39 -3.47 4.47
CA ASN A 90 -4.00 -2.63 3.45
C ASN A 90 -5.51 -2.89 3.32
N LEU A 91 -5.94 -4.16 3.35
CA LEU A 91 -7.37 -4.50 3.32
C LEU A 91 -8.09 -3.98 4.57
N ALA A 92 -7.53 -4.19 5.75
CA ALA A 92 -8.09 -3.68 7.00
C ALA A 92 -8.18 -2.14 6.98
N TRP A 93 -7.16 -1.46 6.46
CA TRP A 93 -7.14 -0.01 6.31
C TRP A 93 -8.21 0.50 5.35
N ALA A 94 -8.41 -0.18 4.22
CA ALA A 94 -9.45 0.17 3.25
C ALA A 94 -10.85 0.03 3.87
N VAL A 95 -11.13 -1.09 4.56
CA VAL A 95 -12.40 -1.29 5.26
C VAL A 95 -12.58 -0.23 6.35
N LEU A 96 -11.55 0.01 7.17
CA LEU A 96 -11.59 1.01 8.23
C LEU A 96 -11.86 2.41 7.68
N SER A 97 -11.31 2.74 6.50
CA SER A 97 -11.53 4.03 5.84
C SER A 97 -13.00 4.20 5.45
N PHE A 98 -13.64 3.18 4.88
CA PHE A 98 -15.08 3.22 4.57
C PHE A 98 -15.94 3.30 5.83
N VAL A 99 -15.62 2.51 6.86
CA VAL A 99 -16.32 2.54 8.15
C VAL A 99 -16.20 3.92 8.79
N ALA A 100 -15.00 4.52 8.77
CA ALA A 100 -14.77 5.85 9.31
C ALA A 100 -15.60 6.91 8.58
N LEU A 101 -15.66 6.87 7.25
CA LEU A 101 -16.49 7.79 6.47
C LEU A 101 -17.99 7.61 6.71
N ALA A 102 -18.43 6.38 6.96
CA ALA A 102 -19.85 6.08 7.16
C ALA A 102 -20.33 6.38 8.59
N LEU A 103 -19.47 6.16 9.61
CA LEU A 103 -19.91 6.10 11.00
C LEU A 103 -19.25 7.13 11.93
N TRP A 104 -18.08 7.66 11.60
CA TRP A 104 -17.27 8.43 12.57
C TRP A 104 -16.85 9.82 12.09
N LEU A 105 -16.61 9.99 10.80
CA LEU A 105 -16.09 11.21 10.21
C LEU A 105 -17.17 11.89 9.37
N THR A 106 -17.28 13.20 9.52
CA THR A 106 -18.07 14.07 8.66
C THR A 106 -17.14 15.03 7.90
N PRO A 107 -16.35 14.53 6.94
CA PRO A 107 -15.41 15.34 6.18
C PRO A 107 -16.14 16.32 5.25
N SER A 108 -15.38 17.23 4.64
CA SER A 108 -15.88 17.99 3.49
C SER A 108 -16.15 17.06 2.30
N THR A 109 -16.86 17.53 1.28
CA THR A 109 -17.02 16.75 0.03
C THR A 109 -15.68 16.33 -0.57
N ALA A 110 -14.68 17.23 -0.55
CA ALA A 110 -13.33 16.93 -1.00
C ALA A 110 -12.67 15.83 -0.15
N GLY A 111 -12.85 15.89 1.17
CA GLY A 111 -12.36 14.86 2.10
C GLY A 111 -13.04 13.51 1.93
N ALA A 112 -14.35 13.48 1.66
CA ALA A 112 -15.08 12.25 1.38
C ALA A 112 -14.57 11.58 0.09
N VAL A 113 -14.45 12.35 -1.00
CA VAL A 113 -13.90 11.86 -2.27
C VAL A 113 -12.47 11.36 -2.07
N TRP A 114 -11.63 12.13 -1.39
CA TRP A 114 -10.26 11.73 -1.08
C TRP A 114 -10.19 10.46 -0.23
N GLY A 115 -11.05 10.33 0.78
CA GLY A 115 -11.20 9.15 1.63
C GLY A 115 -11.56 7.89 0.85
N VAL A 116 -12.50 7.99 -0.09
CA VAL A 116 -12.88 6.87 -0.95
C VAL A 116 -11.73 6.53 -1.91
N LEU A 117 -11.14 7.52 -2.56
CA LEU A 117 -10.03 7.30 -3.49
C LEU A 117 -8.84 6.61 -2.82
N GLN A 118 -8.40 7.10 -1.65
CA GLN A 118 -7.28 6.46 -0.93
C GLN A 118 -7.63 5.01 -0.52
N ALA A 119 -8.87 4.75 -0.07
CA ALA A 119 -9.29 3.41 0.32
C ALA A 119 -9.25 2.43 -0.87
N LEU A 120 -9.72 2.88 -2.04
CA LEU A 120 -9.67 2.10 -3.27
C LEU A 120 -8.23 1.89 -3.76
N THR A 121 -7.37 2.91 -3.68
CA THR A 121 -5.95 2.79 -4.03
C THR A 121 -5.25 1.75 -3.16
N VAL A 122 -5.44 1.80 -1.85
CA VAL A 122 -4.83 0.86 -0.89
C VAL A 122 -5.36 -0.57 -1.10
N ALA A 123 -6.67 -0.73 -1.34
CA ALA A 123 -7.25 -2.02 -1.71
C ALA A 123 -6.69 -2.56 -3.04
N GLY A 124 -6.48 -1.68 -4.02
CA GLY A 124 -5.84 -2.01 -5.29
C GLY A 124 -4.41 -2.53 -5.11
N PHE A 125 -3.61 -1.90 -4.25
CA PHE A 125 -2.28 -2.42 -3.91
C PHE A 125 -2.35 -3.79 -3.24
N ALA A 126 -3.26 -3.98 -2.28
CA ALA A 126 -3.45 -5.27 -1.63
C ALA A 126 -3.76 -6.38 -2.65
N LEU A 127 -4.63 -6.10 -3.62
CA LEU A 127 -4.99 -7.06 -4.67
C LEU A 127 -3.79 -7.37 -5.58
N LEU A 128 -3.07 -6.35 -6.05
CA LEU A 128 -1.89 -6.54 -6.91
C LEU A 128 -0.79 -7.33 -6.20
N GLN A 129 -0.54 -7.03 -4.91
CA GLN A 129 0.41 -7.75 -4.06
C GLN A 129 -0.05 -9.21 -3.84
N HIS A 130 -1.35 -9.45 -3.63
CA HIS A 130 -1.90 -10.79 -3.45
C HIS A 130 -1.75 -11.65 -4.71
N VAL A 131 -2.12 -11.11 -5.88
CA VAL A 131 -1.99 -11.81 -7.16
C VAL A 131 -0.51 -12.12 -7.45
N ALA A 132 0.39 -11.16 -7.23
CA ALA A 132 1.83 -11.37 -7.43
C ALA A 132 2.43 -12.39 -6.44
N LEU A 133 1.97 -12.40 -5.19
CA LEU A 133 2.39 -13.38 -4.19
C LEU A 133 1.94 -14.78 -4.57
N LYS A 134 0.68 -14.93 -4.98
CA LYS A 134 0.11 -16.21 -5.41
C LYS A 134 0.84 -16.77 -6.63
N ALA A 135 1.02 -15.96 -7.68
CA ALA A 135 1.74 -16.38 -8.89
C ALA A 135 3.18 -16.85 -8.61
N ARG A 136 3.85 -16.25 -7.61
CA ARG A 136 5.17 -16.68 -7.16
C ARG A 136 5.14 -18.03 -6.45
N GLN A 137 4.12 -18.31 -5.65
CA GLN A 137 3.96 -19.58 -4.95
C GLN A 137 3.68 -20.71 -5.94
N ASP A 138 2.75 -20.50 -6.88
CA ASP A 138 2.41 -21.46 -7.94
C ASP A 138 3.59 -21.80 -8.86
N SER A 139 4.58 -20.90 -8.97
CA SER A 139 5.82 -21.13 -9.75
C SER A 139 6.93 -21.85 -8.96
N SER A 140 6.77 -21.99 -7.64
CA SER A 140 7.75 -22.63 -6.74
C SER A 140 7.37 -24.06 -6.38
N GLU A 141 6.14 -24.48 -6.69
CA GLU A 141 5.65 -25.87 -6.67
C GLU A 141 5.98 -26.57 -7.99
#